data_AF-A0A849WCC2-F1
#
_entry.id   AF-A0A849WCC2-F1
#
_cell.length_a   1.000
_cell.length_b   1.000
_cell.length_c   1.000
_cell.angle_alpha   90.00
_cell.angle_beta   90.00
_cell.angle_gamma   90.00
#
_symmetry.space_group_name_H-M   'P 1'
#
loop_
_entity.id
_entity.type
_entity.pdbx_description
1 polymer ?
#
loop_
_entity_poly.entity_id
_entity_poly.type
_entity_poly.pdbx_seq_one_letter_code
_entity_poly.pdbx_strand_id
1 'polypeptide(L)' 'MKVNVRRSSAKYSKMTGFRTRMKTKGGRKVLKRQRNRRRNMKMK' A
#
# COMPACT_ATOMS: atom_id res chain seq x y z
N MET A 1 -6.88 -10.29 -25.24
CA MET A 1 -7.25 -10.75 -23.87
C MET A 1 -7.51 -9.55 -22.97
N LYS A 2 -8.62 -9.49 -22.24
CA LYS A 2 -8.93 -8.34 -21.36
C LYS A 2 -8.02 -8.37 -20.12
N VAL A 3 -7.17 -7.36 -19.94
CA VAL A 3 -6.31 -7.25 -18.76
C VAL A 3 -7.07 -6.55 -17.63
N ASN A 4 -7.16 -7.19 -16.47
CA ASN A 4 -7.88 -6.68 -15.29
C ASN A 4 -7.09 -5.60 -14.54
N VAL A 5 -6.69 -4.54 -15.25
CA VAL A 5 -6.03 -3.37 -14.63
C VAL A 5 -7.09 -2.36 -14.19
N ARG A 6 -7.06 -1.96 -12.92
CA ARG A 6 -7.91 -0.88 -12.43
C ARG A 6 -7.35 0.47 -12.86
N ARG A 7 -8.04 1.13 -13.80
CA ARG A 7 -7.65 2.46 -14.30
C ARG A 7 -8.17 3.64 -13.46
N SER A 8 -9.17 3.43 -12.60
CA SER A 8 -9.74 4.52 -11.78
C SER A 8 -8.83 4.91 -10.61
N SER A 9 -8.34 6.15 -10.65
CA SER A 9 -7.50 6.77 -9.61
C SER A 9 -8.23 6.90 -8.27
N ALA A 10 -9.51 7.31 -8.29
CA ALA A 10 -10.33 7.44 -7.09
C ALA A 10 -10.54 6.09 -6.39
N LYS A 11 -10.84 5.03 -7.17
CA LYS A 11 -11.01 3.66 -6.62
C LYS A 11 -9.70 3.13 -6.04
N TYR A 12 -8.57 3.41 -6.71
CA TYR A 12 -7.25 3.03 -6.22
C TYR A 12 -6.96 3.70 -4.87
N SER A 13 -7.07 5.03 -4.80
CA SER A 13 -6.80 5.80 -3.58
C SER A 13 -7.66 5.35 -2.39
N LYS A 14 -8.96 5.13 -2.61
CA LYS A 14 -9.88 4.66 -1.56
C LYS A 14 -9.48 3.28 -1.02
N MET A 15 -8.89 2.41 -1.84
CA MET A 15 -8.52 1.05 -1.43
C MET A 15 -7.11 0.93 -0.87
N THR A 16 -6.14 1.60 -1.47
CA THR A 16 -4.71 1.39 -1.18
C THR A 16 -4.05 2.58 -0.49
N GLY A 17 -4.73 3.74 -0.44
CA GLY A 17 -4.18 4.99 0.08
C GLY A 17 -3.77 4.94 1.54
N PHE A 18 -2.84 5.82 1.92
CA PHE A 18 -2.26 5.87 3.26
C PHE A 18 -3.34 6.00 4.35
N ARG A 19 -4.29 6.94 4.18
CA ARG A 19 -5.39 7.13 5.13
C ARG A 19 -6.23 5.86 5.30
N THR A 20 -6.51 5.13 4.22
CA THR A 20 -7.24 3.84 4.28
C THR A 20 -6.46 2.80 5.08
N ARG A 21 -5.14 2.69 4.87
CA ARG A 21 -4.28 1.77 5.62
C ARG A 21 -4.19 2.13 7.12
N MET A 22 -4.29 3.41 7.46
CA MET A 22 -4.22 3.86 8.87
C MET A 22 -5.48 3.52 9.68
N LYS A 23 -6.64 3.32 9.03
CA LYS A 23 -7.91 3.00 9.71
C LYS A 23 -7.84 1.68 10.51
N THR A 24 -7.22 0.65 9.94
CA THR A 24 -7.23 -0.70 10.54
C THR A 24 -5.88 -1.10 11.12
N LYS A 25 -5.89 -1.97 12.15
CA LYS A 25 -4.66 -2.55 12.72
C LYS A 25 -3.83 -3.30 11.67
N GLY A 26 -4.50 -4.03 10.78
CA GLY A 26 -3.86 -4.75 9.67
C GLY A 26 -3.17 -3.83 8.67
N GLY A 27 -3.82 -2.72 8.28
CA GLY A 27 -3.24 -1.74 7.37
C GLY A 27 -2.00 -1.04 7.96
N ARG A 28 -2.02 -0.71 9.26
CA ARG A 28 -0.85 -0.18 9.97
C ARG A 28 0.34 -1.15 9.96
N LYS A 29 0.08 -2.46 10.17
CA LYS A 29 1.12 -3.50 10.06
C LYS A 29 1.73 -3.58 8.65
N VAL A 30 0.93 -3.43 7.59
CA VAL A 30 1.43 -3.40 6.20
C VAL A 30 2.42 -2.24 6.00
N LEU A 31 2.07 -1.03 6.46
CA LEU A 31 2.95 0.13 6.35
C LEU A 31 4.25 -0.07 7.14
N LYS A 32 4.18 -0.64 8.36
CA LYS A 32 5.37 -1.00 9.14
C LYS A 32 6.30 -1.94 8.36
N ARG A 33 5.76 -3.01 7.76
CA ARG A 33 6.54 -3.96 6.95
C ARG A 33 7.18 -3.29 5.73
N GLN A 34 6.44 -2.42 5.03
CA GLN A 34 6.97 -1.71 3.86
C GLN A 34 8.12 -0.76 4.24
N ARG A 35 7.99 -0.04 5.37
CA ARG A 35 9.06 0.84 5.89
C ARG A 35 10.30 0.04 6.27
N ASN A 36 10.13 -1.10 6.97
CA ASN A 36 11.24 -1.96 7.35
C ASN A 36 11.99 -2.50 6.12
N ARG A 37 11.25 -2.99 5.11
CA ARG A 37 11.87 -3.45 3.86
C ARG A 37 12.71 -2.35 3.20
N ARG A 38 12.17 -1.14 3.11
CA ARG A 38 12.89 0.01 2.54
C ARG A 38 14.12 0.41 3.35
N ARG A 39 14.07 0.32 4.69
CA ARG A 39 15.24 0.57 5.55
C ARG A 39 16.34 -0.45 5.30
N ASN A 40 16.00 -1.74 5.26
CA ASN A 40 16.99 -2.80 5.03
C ASN A 40 17.61 -2.73 3.63
N MET A 41 16.88 -2.23 2.63
CA MET A 41 17.42 -1.98 1.29
C MET A 41 18.38 -0.77 1.24
N LYS A 42 18.27 0.19 2.16
CA LYS A 42 19.19 1.34 2.24
C LYS A 42 20.48 1.06 3.00
N MET A 43 20.56 -0.06 3.72
CA MET A 43 21.73 -0.46 4.51
C MET A 43 22.56 -1.55 3.83
N LYS A 44 22.20 -1.94 2.61
CA LYS A 44 23.02 -2.71 1.66
C LYS A 44 23.57 -1.76 0.62
#